data_AF-A0A8D0U1C0-F1
#
_entry.id   AF-A0A8D0U1C0-F1
#
_cell.length_a   1.000
_cell.length_b   1.000
_cell.length_c   1.000
_cell.angle_alpha   90.00
_cell.angle_beta   90.00
_cell.angle_gamma   90.00
#
_symmetry.space_group_name_H-M   'P 1'
#
loop_
_entity.id
_entity.type
_entity.pdbx_description
1 polymer ?
#
loop_
_entity_poly.entity_id
_entity_poly.type
_entity_poly.pdbx_seq_one_letter_code
_entity_poly.pdbx_strand_id
1 'polypeptide(L)' 'MAARFAAFLKNAWAKELVLVALFTIQGLAVILPALSPYTNYTLRINRATPYKYPAPGFSNQSYSC' A
#
# COMPACT_ATOMS: atom_id res chain seq x y z
N MET A 1 -22.20 -5.61 21.44
CA MET A 1 -21.53 -5.95 20.17
C MET A 1 -20.01 -6.08 20.34
N ALA A 2 -19.31 -5.03 20.80
CA ALA A 2 -17.85 -5.00 20.93
C ALA A 2 -17.25 -6.12 21.81
N ALA A 3 -17.90 -6.46 22.93
CA ALA A 3 -17.45 -7.56 23.79
C ALA A 3 -17.41 -8.93 23.08
N ARG A 4 -18.33 -9.18 22.13
CA ARG A 4 -18.37 -10.44 21.36
C ARG A 4 -17.25 -10.50 20.31
N PHE A 5 -16.94 -9.37 19.68
CA PHE A 5 -15.80 -9.25 18.77
C PHE A 5 -14.46 -9.44 19.47
N ALA A 6 -14.28 -8.84 20.66
CA ALA A 6 -13.07 -9.03 21.44
C ALA A 6 -12.87 -10.50 21.86
N ALA A 7 -13.94 -11.19 22.25
CA ALA A 7 -13.90 -12.61 22.57
C ALA A 7 -13.57 -13.49 21.35
N PHE A 8 -14.15 -13.18 20.18
CA PHE A 8 -13.83 -13.87 18.93
C PHE A 8 -12.36 -13.67 18.53
N LEU A 9 -11.84 -12.43 18.61
CA LEU A 9 -10.46 -12.13 18.26
C LEU A 9 -9.48 -12.85 19.19
N LYS A 10 -9.74 -12.87 20.51
CA LYS A 10 -8.94 -13.65 21.47
C LYS A 10 -8.92 -15.15 21.12
N ASN A 11 -10.06 -15.70 20.71
CA ASN A 11 -10.16 -17.11 20.34
C ASN A 11 -9.44 -17.41 19.02
N ALA A 12 -9.60 -16.54 18.02
CA ALA A 12 -8.91 -16.65 16.72
C ALA A 12 -7.39 -16.52 16.86
N TRP A 13 -6.91 -15.66 17.75
CA TRP A 13 -5.49 -15.55 18.09
C TRP A 13 -4.93 -16.84 18.72
N ALA A 14 -5.70 -17.52 19.56
CA ALA A 14 -5.26 -18.74 20.22
C ALA A 14 -5.26 -19.96 19.29
N LYS A 15 -6.16 -19.98 18.30
CA LYS A 15 -6.40 -21.17 17.46
C LYS A 15 -5.79 -21.07 16.07
N GLU A 16 -5.86 -19.89 15.46
CA GLU A 16 -5.47 -19.66 14.07
C GLU A 16 -4.69 -18.35 13.93
N LEU A 17 -3.63 -18.23 14.74
CA LEU A 17 -2.75 -17.06 14.77
C LEU A 17 -2.24 -16.68 13.37
N VAL A 18 -1.90 -17.68 12.55
CA VAL A 18 -1.42 -17.48 11.18
C VAL A 18 -2.45 -16.78 10.30
N LEU A 19 -3.72 -17.16 10.40
CA LEU A 19 -4.79 -16.55 9.60
C LEU A 19 -5.13 -15.14 10.09
N VAL A 20 -5.09 -14.91 11.40
CA VAL A 20 -5.28 -13.56 11.96
C VAL A 20 -4.16 -12.63 11.49
N ALA A 21 -2.89 -13.09 11.55
CA ALA A 21 -1.76 -12.31 11.06
C ALA A 21 -1.83 -12.03 9.55
N LEU A 22 -2.25 -13.01 8.76
CA LEU A 22 -2.41 -12.82 7.31
C LEU A 22 -3.45 -11.75 7.00
N PHE A 23 -4.62 -11.81 7.66
CA PHE A 23 -5.69 -10.86 7.43
C PHE A 23 -5.29 -9.45 7.89
N THR A 24 -4.59 -9.31 9.01
CA THR A 24 -4.13 -7.99 9.49
C THR A 24 -3.06 -7.40 8.57
N ILE A 25 -2.10 -8.19 8.11
CA ILE A 25 -1.06 -7.73 7.17
C ILE A 25 -1.68 -7.34 5.83
N GLN A 26 -2.58 -8.15 5.27
CA GLN A 26 -3.27 -7.80 4.03
C GLN A 26 -4.14 -6.55 4.19
N GLY A 27 -4.88 -6.45 5.30
CA GLY A 27 -5.70 -5.27 5.59
C GLY A 27 -4.84 -4.01 5.69
N LEU A 28 -3.71 -4.08 6.39
CA LEU A 28 -2.76 -2.98 6.48
C LEU A 28 -2.14 -2.65 5.12
N ALA A 29 -1.74 -3.63 4.33
CA ALA A 29 -1.14 -3.43 3.01
C ALA A 29 -2.08 -2.68 2.05
N VAL A 30 -3.39 -2.85 2.18
CA VAL A 30 -4.39 -2.15 1.34
C VAL A 30 -4.65 -0.72 1.85
N ILE A 31 -4.75 -0.54 3.17
CA ILE A 31 -5.15 0.75 3.77
C ILE A 31 -3.96 1.72 3.86
N LEU A 32 -2.76 1.21 4.17
CA LEU A 32 -1.58 2.02 4.46
C LEU A 32 -1.10 2.90 3.28
N PRO A 33 -1.15 2.45 2.01
CA PRO A 33 -0.79 3.30 0.87
C PRO A 33 -1.72 4.51 0.70
N ALA A 34 -3.01 4.39 1.04
CA ALA A 34 -3.98 5.47 0.92
C ALA A 34 -3.83 6.52 2.03
N LEU A 35 -3.40 6.10 3.23
CA LEU A 35 -3.18 7.01 4.37
C LEU A 35 -1.79 7.65 4.35
N SER A 36 -0.81 7.03 3.70
CA SER A 36 0.58 7.49 3.74
C SER A 36 0.81 8.67 2.78
N PRO A 37 1.31 9.83 3.27
CA PRO A 37 1.70 10.93 2.40
C PRO A 37 2.90 10.57 1.50
N TYR A 38 3.65 9.52 1.85
CA TYR A 38 4.84 9.08 1.13
C TYR A 38 4.53 8.37 -0.19
N THR A 39 3.32 7.83 -0.37
CA THR A 39 2.91 7.16 -1.62
C THR A 39 2.97 8.12 -2.83
N ASN A 40 2.78 9.43 -2.62
CA ASN A 40 2.93 10.43 -3.67
C ASN A 40 4.38 10.59 -4.14
N TYR A 41 5.35 10.42 -3.24
CA TYR A 41 6.76 10.57 -3.58
C TYR A 41 7.27 9.40 -4.41
N THR A 42 6.84 8.17 -4.12
CA THR A 42 7.17 7.00 -4.95
C THR A 42 6.68 7.16 -6.39
N LEU A 43 5.47 7.70 -6.60
CA LEU A 43 4.98 8.01 -7.95
C LEU A 43 5.88 9.02 -8.67
N ARG A 44 6.29 10.08 -7.98
CA ARG A 44 7.17 11.13 -8.54
C ARG A 44 8.54 10.59 -8.91
N ILE A 45 9.13 9.74 -8.06
CA ILE A 45 10.41 9.09 -8.32
C ILE A 45 10.33 8.21 -9.56
N ASN A 46 9.29 7.36 -9.67
CA ASN A 46 9.10 6.49 -10.81
C ASN A 46 8.91 7.26 -12.13
N ARG A 47 8.31 8.46 -12.08
CA ARG A 47 8.18 9.36 -13.24
C ARG A 47 9.48 10.07 -13.60
N ALA A 48 10.29 10.40 -12.60
CA ALA A 48 11.55 11.12 -12.78
C ALA A 48 12.67 10.24 -13.33
N THR A 49 12.56 8.90 -13.23
CA THR A 49 13.55 7.96 -13.76
C THR A 49 13.31 7.68 -15.25
N PRO A 50 14.18 8.15 -16.17
CA PRO A 50 13.98 7.94 -17.60
C PRO A 50 14.39 6.52 -18.00
N TYR A 51 13.42 5.69 -18.37
CA TYR A 51 13.67 4.34 -18.90
C TYR A 51 13.85 4.30 -20.43
N LYS A 52 13.61 5.43 -21.09
CA LYS A 52 13.77 5.60 -22.54
C LYS A 52 14.82 6.68 -22.81
N TYR A 53 15.50 6.58 -23.96
CA TYR A 53 16.49 7.57 -24.34
C TYR A 53 15.81 8.94 -24.49
N PRO A 54 16.24 9.97 -23.76
CA PRO A 54 15.63 11.28 -23.86
C PRO A 54 15.98 11.89 -25.22
N ALA A 55 14.98 12.04 -26.10
CA ALA A 55 15.16 12.74 -27.36
C ALA A 55 15.53 14.22 -27.09
N PRO A 56 16.59 14.76 -27.71
CA PRO A 56 17.00 16.14 -27.49
C PRO A 56 15.91 17.11 -27.95
N GLY A 57 15.37 17.92 -27.02
CA GLY A 57 14.38 18.96 -27.32
C GLY A 57 12.96 18.73 -26.76
N PHE A 58 12.68 17.60 -26.10
CA PHE A 58 11.39 17.34 -25.47
C PHE A 58 11.43 17.74 -23.98
N SER A 59 11.41 19.05 -23.69
CA SER A 59 11.42 19.57 -22.31
C SER A 59 10.14 19.25 -21.52
N ASN A 60 9.12 18.63 -22.14
CA ASN A 60 7.87 18.24 -21.51
C ASN A 60 7.42 16.88 -22.05
N GLN A 61 8.02 15.75 -21.65
CA GLN A 61 7.36 14.45 -21.82
C GLN A 61 6.21 14.37 -20.82
N SER A 62 5.10 14.95 -21.25
CA SER A 62 3.71 14.69 -20.91
C SER A 62 3.51 13.79 -19.69
N TYR A 63 3.15 14.44 -18.61
CA TYR A 63 2.08 14.00 -17.71
C TYR A 63 1.02 13.18 -18.49
N SER A 64 0.92 11.89 -18.12
CA SER A 64 -0.17 10.95 -18.42
C SER A 64 -0.21 10.26 -19.80
N CYS A 65 -0.19 8.93 -19.76
CA CYS A 65 -1.45 8.20 -19.86
C CYS A 65 -1.99 8.04 -18.44
#